data_AF-A0A936HZ02-F1
#
_entry.id   AF-A0A936HZ02-F1
#
_cell.length_a   1.000
_cell.length_b   1.000
_cell.length_c   1.000
_cell.angle_alpha   90.00
_cell.angle_beta   90.00
_cell.angle_gamma   90.00
#
_symmetry.space_group_name_H-M   'P 1'
#
loop_
_entity.id
_entity.type
_entity.pdbx_description
1 polymer ?
#
loop_
_entity_poly.entity_id
_entity_poly.type
_entity_poly.pdbx_seq_one_letter_code
_entity_poly.pdbx_strand_id
1 'polypeptide(L)'
;MAKPAAIIGQIILYGAFAAFIGYFSTAPTYRQIADDVALVKLSMSHLGGRECRKRTPEELAKLPPNMRAPLDCPRGRSDTKIVVELDGKPFYEVTMHPTGLSRDGVGTVYKRFELKAGTYKLGVKMNDNLVNPGFNFVREEQVTLKPAQVLVIDFNPDRGGLFFQQAKN
;
A
#
# COMPACT_ATOMS: atom_id res chain seq x y z
N MET A 1 -43.24 13.93 -53.56
CA MET A 1 -41.88 14.19 -54.08
C MET A 1 -41.01 14.66 -52.94
N ALA A 2 -39.92 13.96 -52.63
CA ALA A 2 -39.02 14.38 -51.56
C ALA A 2 -38.39 15.73 -51.92
N LYS A 3 -38.45 16.71 -51.01
CA LYS A 3 -37.87 18.04 -51.25
C LYS A 3 -36.34 17.89 -51.18
N PRO A 4 -35.59 18.22 -52.25
CA PRO A 4 -34.14 18.00 -52.27
C PRO A 4 -33.41 18.73 -51.14
N ALA A 5 -33.89 19.91 -50.75
CA ALA A 5 -33.38 20.64 -49.58
C ALA A 5 -33.54 19.87 -48.26
N ALA A 6 -34.61 19.11 -48.09
CA ALA A 6 -34.85 18.32 -46.88
C ALA A 6 -33.90 17.11 -46.80
N ILE A 7 -33.63 16.45 -47.94
CA ILE A 7 -32.66 15.35 -48.02
C ILE A 7 -31.25 15.86 -47.68
N ILE A 8 -30.85 17.00 -48.25
CA ILE A 8 -29.56 17.62 -47.97
C ILE A 8 -29.43 17.95 -46.47
N GLY A 9 -30.46 18.57 -45.88
CA GLY A 9 -30.46 18.87 -44.44
C GLY A 9 -30.34 17.63 -43.56
N GLN A 10 -31.01 16.55 -43.92
CA GLN A 10 -30.97 15.29 -43.17
C GLN A 10 -29.59 14.62 -43.25
N ILE A 11 -28.97 14.60 -44.43
CA ILE A 11 -27.60 14.10 -44.61
C ILE A 11 -26.61 14.92 -43.76
N ILE A 12 -26.75 16.25 -43.75
CA ILE A 12 -25.88 17.12 -42.95
C ILE A 12 -26.05 16.84 -41.46
N LEU A 13 -27.29 16.82 -40.96
CA LEU A 13 -27.57 16.63 -39.54
C LEU A 13 -27.15 15.25 -39.04
N TYR A 14 -27.46 14.19 -39.79
CA TYR A 14 -27.05 12.84 -39.42
C TYR A 14 -25.55 12.61 -39.59
N GLY A 15 -24.93 13.20 -40.61
CA GLY A 15 -23.48 13.19 -40.78
C GLY A 15 -22.77 13.89 -39.60
N ALA A 16 -23.26 15.07 -39.21
CA ALA A 16 -22.72 15.80 -38.06
C ALA A 16 -22.90 15.02 -36.75
N PHE A 17 -24.07 14.41 -36.55
CA PHE A 17 -24.36 13.59 -35.37
C PHE A 17 -23.47 12.33 -35.32
N ALA A 18 -23.31 11.63 -36.44
CA ALA A 18 -22.42 10.47 -36.54
C ALA A 18 -20.95 10.85 -36.32
N ALA A 19 -20.50 12.00 -36.84
CA ALA A 19 -19.15 12.51 -36.61
C ALA A 19 -18.92 12.88 -35.14
N PHE A 20 -19.91 13.51 -34.48
CA PHE A 20 -19.84 13.84 -33.06
C PHE A 20 -19.70 12.59 -32.20
N ILE A 21 -20.56 11.59 -32.40
CA ILE A 21 -20.47 10.31 -31.69
C ILE A 21 -19.15 9.60 -32.00
N GLY A 22 -18.77 9.52 -33.27
CA GLY A 22 -17.53 8.86 -33.69
C GLY A 22 -16.29 9.47 -33.03
N TYR A 23 -16.19 10.80 -33.03
CA TYR A 23 -15.10 11.52 -32.38
C TYR A 23 -15.08 11.25 -30.87
N PHE A 24 -16.19 11.51 -30.17
CA PHE A 24 -16.24 11.37 -28.71
C PHE A 24 -16.25 9.92 -28.21
N SER A 25 -16.48 8.93 -29.08
CA SER A 25 -16.35 7.51 -28.75
C SER A 25 -14.89 7.05 -28.61
N THR A 26 -13.94 7.79 -29.18
CA THR A 26 -12.51 7.42 -29.21
C THR A 26 -11.57 8.52 -28.70
N ALA A 27 -12.03 9.76 -28.67
CA ALA A 27 -11.25 10.93 -28.32
C ALA A 27 -12.00 11.86 -27.34
N PRO A 28 -11.29 12.55 -26.44
CA PRO A 28 -9.88 12.33 -26.12
C PRO A 28 -9.67 10.98 -25.43
N THR A 29 -8.52 10.36 -25.68
CA THR A 29 -8.17 9.11 -25.00
C THR A 29 -8.08 9.36 -23.50
N TYR A 30 -8.93 8.69 -22.73
CA TYR A 30 -8.88 8.76 -21.28
C TYR A 30 -7.64 8.06 -20.74
N ARG A 31 -6.90 8.73 -19.87
CA ARG A 31 -5.70 8.20 -19.23
C ARG A 31 -5.87 8.25 -17.72
N GLN A 32 -5.71 7.10 -17.06
CA GLN A 32 -5.81 7.01 -15.59
C GLN A 32 -4.58 7.58 -14.87
N ILE A 33 -3.44 7.64 -15.57
CA ILE A 33 -2.15 8.17 -15.10
C ILE A 33 -1.46 8.88 -16.26
N ALA A 34 -0.56 9.81 -15.94
CA ALA A 34 0.24 10.49 -16.95
C ALA A 34 1.24 9.51 -17.63
N ASP A 35 1.61 9.82 -18.87
CA ASP A 35 2.50 8.97 -19.69
C ASP A 35 3.91 8.84 -19.13
N ASP A 36 4.33 9.73 -18.24
CA ASP A 36 5.65 9.75 -17.63
C ASP A 36 5.63 9.31 -16.16
N VAL A 37 4.54 8.70 -15.70
CA VAL A 37 4.34 8.34 -14.29
C VAL A 37 4.29 6.84 -14.08
N ALA A 38 4.91 6.41 -12.98
CA ALA A 38 4.81 5.09 -12.38
C ALA A 38 4.07 5.16 -11.04
N LEU A 39 3.49 4.03 -10.62
CA LEU A 39 2.75 3.92 -9.37
C LEU A 39 3.54 3.11 -8.36
N VAL A 40 3.75 3.68 -7.17
CA VAL A 40 4.24 2.95 -6.00
C VAL A 40 3.08 2.77 -5.03
N LYS A 41 2.79 1.54 -4.64
CA LYS A 41 1.70 1.19 -3.72
C LYS A 41 2.27 0.59 -2.46
N LEU A 42 2.11 1.29 -1.33
CA LEU A 42 2.28 0.70 0.00
C LEU A 42 0.99 -0.03 0.34
N SER A 43 1.02 -1.35 0.40
CA SER A 43 -0.15 -2.18 0.67
C SER A 43 0.26 -3.30 1.62
N MET A 44 0.04 -3.11 2.91
CA MET A 44 0.50 -4.04 3.94
C MET A 44 -0.63 -4.39 4.89
N SER A 45 -0.68 -5.66 5.29
CA SER A 45 -1.54 -6.18 6.35
C SER A 45 -0.68 -6.98 7.32
N HIS A 46 -0.51 -6.50 8.55
CA HIS A 46 0.40 -7.11 9.52
C HIS A 46 -0.18 -7.13 10.92
N LEU A 47 0.17 -8.18 11.67
CA LEU A 47 -0.11 -8.30 13.09
C LEU A 47 1.11 -7.80 13.85
N GLY A 48 0.96 -6.72 14.61
CA GLY A 48 2.03 -6.21 15.46
C GLY A 48 2.60 -7.27 16.41
N GLY A 49 3.79 -6.99 16.92
CA GLY A 49 4.42 -7.78 17.97
C GLY A 49 3.53 -7.91 19.20
N ARG A 50 3.77 -8.96 20.00
CA ARG A 50 3.21 -9.07 21.35
C ARG A 50 4.26 -8.66 22.36
N GLU A 51 3.83 -7.86 23.33
CA GLU A 51 4.67 -7.38 24.41
C GLU A 51 4.70 -8.40 25.54
N CYS A 52 5.43 -9.50 25.32
CA CYS A 52 5.58 -10.53 26.34
C CYS A 52 6.62 -10.11 27.38
N ARG A 53 6.23 -10.02 28.65
CA ARG A 53 7.19 -9.89 29.77
C ARG A 53 7.48 -11.25 30.39
N LYS A 54 8.72 -11.45 30.85
CA LYS A 54 9.09 -12.61 31.67
C LYS A 54 8.66 -12.34 33.12
N ARG A 55 7.98 -13.29 33.74
CA ARG A 55 7.64 -13.24 35.17
C ARG A 55 8.82 -13.67 36.01
N THR A 56 9.01 -13.05 37.17
CA THR A 56 10.10 -13.44 38.08
C THR A 56 9.76 -14.72 38.85
N PRO A 57 10.75 -15.45 39.40
CA PRO A 57 10.50 -16.65 40.20
C PRO A 57 9.56 -16.40 41.39
N GLU A 58 9.63 -15.22 42.00
CA GLU A 58 8.79 -14.82 43.14
C GLU A 58 7.33 -14.59 42.71
N GLU A 59 7.11 -14.01 41.53
CA GLU A 59 5.78 -13.86 40.94
C GLU A 59 5.18 -15.23 40.57
N LEU A 60 5.99 -16.14 40.04
CA LEU A 60 5.57 -17.50 39.72
C LEU A 60 5.23 -18.32 40.96
N ALA A 61 6.00 -18.16 42.05
CA ALA A 61 5.75 -18.86 43.31
C ALA A 61 4.40 -18.48 43.93
N LYS A 62 3.97 -17.21 43.77
CA LYS A 62 2.66 -16.70 44.22
C LYS A 62 1.49 -17.29 43.42
N LEU A 63 1.72 -17.82 42.23
CA LEU A 63 0.69 -18.41 41.40
C LEU A 63 0.47 -19.90 41.76
N PRO A 64 -0.77 -20.41 41.63
CA PRO A 64 -1.08 -21.83 41.74
C PRO A 64 -0.22 -22.67 40.77
N PRO A 65 0.19 -23.91 41.13
CA PRO A 65 1.11 -24.72 40.33
C PRO A 65 0.72 -24.87 38.84
N ASN A 66 -0.58 -24.94 38.54
CA ASN A 66 -1.12 -25.07 37.18
C ASN A 66 -1.15 -23.76 36.36
N MET A 67 -0.87 -22.60 36.98
CA MET A 67 -0.95 -21.27 36.35
C MET A 67 0.41 -20.56 36.26
N ARG A 68 1.52 -21.25 36.56
CA ARG A 68 2.89 -20.71 36.56
C ARG A 68 3.49 -20.59 35.15
N ALA A 69 2.79 -19.90 34.25
CA ALA A 69 3.32 -19.59 32.93
C ALA A 69 4.47 -18.57 33.05
N PRO A 70 5.67 -18.85 32.50
CA PRO A 70 6.84 -17.98 32.66
C PRO A 70 6.75 -16.66 31.87
N LEU A 71 5.87 -16.61 30.86
CA LEU A 71 5.63 -15.43 30.03
C LEU A 71 4.22 -14.89 30.28
N ASP A 72 4.14 -13.58 30.42
CA ASP A 72 2.91 -12.81 30.50
C ASP A 72 2.77 -12.00 29.22
N CYS A 73 1.95 -12.49 28.28
CA CYS A 73 1.73 -11.87 26.98
C CYS A 73 0.30 -11.31 26.93
N PRO A 74 0.12 -9.99 27.03
CA PRO A 74 -1.18 -9.37 26.82
C PRO A 74 -1.78 -9.77 25.46
N ARG A 75 -3.12 -9.80 25.41
CA ARG A 75 -3.85 -10.13 24.19
C ARG A 75 -3.63 -9.09 23.08
N GLY A 76 -3.52 -7.82 23.48
CA GLY A 76 -3.29 -6.70 22.58
C GLY A 76 -1.96 -6.80 21.83
N ARG A 77 -1.92 -6.14 20.68
CA ARG A 77 -0.77 -6.06 19.77
C ARG A 77 -0.17 -4.66 19.83
N SER A 78 1.11 -4.55 19.51
CA SER A 78 1.78 -3.25 19.38
C SER A 78 1.37 -2.54 18.08
N ASP A 79 1.45 -1.22 18.10
CA ASP A 79 1.35 -0.41 16.88
C ASP A 79 2.52 -0.71 15.95
N THR A 80 2.27 -0.63 14.64
CA THR A 80 3.30 -0.83 13.61
C THR A 80 3.62 0.48 12.90
N LYS A 81 4.83 1.01 13.11
CA LYS A 81 5.31 2.23 12.46
C LYS A 81 6.04 1.89 11.16
N ILE A 82 5.70 2.58 10.08
CA ILE A 82 6.32 2.42 8.75
C ILE A 82 6.84 3.77 8.29
N VAL A 83 8.08 3.78 7.79
CA VAL A 83 8.71 4.91 7.14
C VAL A 83 9.18 4.48 5.76
N VAL A 84 8.71 5.17 4.74
CA VAL A 84 9.15 5.04 3.35
C VAL A 84 10.09 6.21 3.05
N GLU A 85 11.25 5.89 2.52
CA GLU A 85 12.29 6.83 2.11
C GLU A 85 12.50 6.72 0.60
N LEU A 86 12.67 7.87 -0.05
CA LEU A 86 13.00 7.97 -1.46
C LEU A 86 14.28 8.80 -1.59
N ASP A 87 15.30 8.23 -2.21
CA ASP A 87 16.62 8.84 -2.40
C ASP A 87 17.25 9.32 -1.08
N GLY A 88 17.06 8.52 -0.02
CA GLY A 88 17.59 8.79 1.32
C GLY A 88 16.83 9.88 2.10
N LYS A 89 15.71 10.39 1.57
CA LYS A 89 14.85 11.36 2.26
C LYS A 89 13.55 10.71 2.70
N PRO A 90 13.02 11.03 3.89
CA PRO A 90 11.70 10.55 4.32
C PRO A 90 10.64 11.05 3.33
N PHE A 91 9.89 10.11 2.77
CA PHE A 91 8.87 10.35 1.75
C PHE A 91 7.46 10.15 2.31
N TYR A 92 7.26 9.14 3.16
CA TYR A 92 5.98 8.88 3.81
C TYR A 92 6.17 8.18 5.15
N GLU A 93 5.38 8.54 6.15
CA GLU A 93 5.40 7.94 7.48
C GLU A 93 3.96 7.67 7.93
N VAL A 94 3.74 6.50 8.51
CA VAL A 94 2.42 6.08 8.98
C VAL A 94 2.55 5.09 10.14
N THR A 95 1.61 5.15 11.07
CA THR A 95 1.47 4.17 12.15
C THR A 95 0.15 3.41 11.95
N MET A 96 0.24 2.09 11.86
CA MET A 96 -0.89 1.18 11.81
C MET A 96 -1.26 0.76 13.23
N HIS A 97 -2.50 1.05 13.61
CA HIS A 97 -3.06 0.61 14.89
C HIS A 97 -3.74 -0.76 14.72
N PRO A 98 -3.56 -1.70 15.67
CA PRO A 98 -4.30 -2.95 15.68
C PRO A 98 -5.81 -2.70 15.77
N THR A 99 -6.58 -3.49 15.02
CA THR A 99 -8.04 -3.40 15.00
C THR A 99 -8.68 -4.23 16.11
N GLY A 100 -9.99 -4.06 16.30
CA GLY A 100 -10.78 -4.82 17.27
C GLY A 100 -10.82 -4.20 18.68
N LEU A 101 -11.84 -4.56 19.45
CA LEU A 101 -12.07 -4.02 20.81
C LEU A 101 -10.91 -4.29 21.76
N SER A 102 -10.20 -5.41 21.57
CA SER A 102 -9.05 -5.81 22.38
C SER A 102 -7.70 -5.43 21.76
N ARG A 103 -7.70 -4.67 20.65
CA ARG A 103 -6.48 -4.30 19.89
C ARG A 103 -5.63 -5.51 19.49
N ASP A 104 -6.28 -6.60 19.10
CA ASP A 104 -5.64 -7.87 18.76
C ASP A 104 -5.76 -8.24 17.27
N GLY A 105 -6.47 -7.42 16.50
CA GLY A 105 -6.67 -7.58 15.06
C GLY A 105 -5.50 -7.08 14.22
N VAL A 106 -5.62 -7.34 12.92
CA VAL A 106 -4.65 -6.94 11.89
C VAL A 106 -4.68 -5.43 11.71
N GLY A 107 -3.51 -4.80 11.64
CA GLY A 107 -3.38 -3.44 11.13
C GLY A 107 -3.23 -3.49 9.61
N THR A 108 -3.84 -2.54 8.90
CA THR A 108 -3.75 -2.44 7.43
C THR A 108 -3.37 -1.03 7.00
N VAL A 109 -2.53 -0.91 5.97
CA VAL A 109 -2.26 0.36 5.30
C VAL A 109 -2.34 0.18 3.80
N TYR A 110 -2.99 1.12 3.13
CA TYR A 110 -2.97 1.26 1.68
C TYR A 110 -2.72 2.71 1.30
N LYS A 111 -1.63 2.96 0.58
CA LYS A 111 -1.30 4.28 0.03
C LYS A 111 -0.69 4.14 -1.36
N ARG A 112 -1.24 4.91 -2.31
CA ARG A 112 -0.73 5.03 -3.68
C ARG A 112 0.06 6.34 -3.81
N PHE A 113 1.21 6.25 -4.45
CA PHE A 113 2.07 7.36 -4.83
C PHE A 113 2.30 7.35 -6.33
N GLU A 114 2.31 8.54 -6.92
CA GLU A 114 2.62 8.75 -8.32
C GLU A 114 4.02 9.35 -8.38
N LEU A 115 4.96 8.62 -8.99
CA LEU A 115 6.33 9.06 -9.17
C LEU A 115 6.61 9.17 -10.65
N LYS A 116 7.47 10.11 -11.05
CA LYS A 116 7.96 10.14 -12.44
C LYS A 116 8.71 8.85 -12.75
N ALA A 117 8.69 8.43 -14.00
CA ALA A 117 9.51 7.32 -14.47
C ALA A 117 10.99 7.68 -14.29
N GLY A 118 11.76 6.75 -13.72
CA GLY A 118 13.16 7.00 -13.34
C GLY A 118 13.70 5.93 -12.42
N THR A 119 14.96 6.11 -12.01
CA THR A 119 15.63 5.23 -11.05
C THR A 119 15.69 5.92 -9.69
N TYR A 120 15.24 5.22 -8.65
CA TYR A 120 15.16 5.73 -7.28
C TYR A 120 15.83 4.76 -6.31
N LYS A 121 16.39 5.30 -5.23
CA LYS A 121 16.78 4.49 -4.07
C LYS A 121 15.59 4.43 -3.11
N LEU A 122 14.88 3.30 -3.11
CA LEU A 122 13.70 3.11 -2.27
C LEU A 122 14.11 2.41 -0.97
N GLY A 123 13.86 3.08 0.15
CA GLY A 123 14.03 2.54 1.49
C GLY A 123 12.69 2.36 2.17
N VAL A 124 12.47 1.24 2.86
CA VAL A 124 11.30 1.03 3.72
C VAL A 124 11.79 0.48 5.05
N LYS A 125 11.35 1.12 6.12
CA LYS A 125 11.67 0.78 7.50
C LYS A 125 10.36 0.53 8.24
N MET A 126 10.29 -0.59 8.95
CA MET A 126 9.14 -0.95 9.76
C MET A 126 9.58 -1.27 11.18
N ASN A 127 8.80 -0.80 12.15
CA ASN A 127 8.86 -1.23 13.54
C ASN A 127 7.49 -1.76 13.95
N ASP A 128 7.39 -3.05 14.26
CA ASP A 128 6.16 -3.68 14.75
C ASP A 128 6.15 -3.93 16.26
N ASN A 129 7.13 -3.41 17.00
CA ASN A 129 7.30 -3.61 18.44
C ASN A 129 7.53 -2.27 19.16
N LEU A 130 6.57 -1.87 20.00
CA LEU A 130 6.67 -0.62 20.77
C LEU A 130 7.68 -0.68 21.92
N VAL A 131 7.99 -1.87 22.44
CA VAL A 131 8.93 -2.05 23.57
C VAL A 131 10.37 -1.81 23.12
N ASN A 132 10.69 -2.13 21.87
CA ASN A 132 12.02 -1.93 21.31
C ASN A 132 12.04 -0.67 20.43
N PRO A 133 12.67 0.43 20.88
CA PRO A 133 12.83 1.61 20.05
C PRO A 133 13.85 1.31 18.94
N GLY A 134 13.37 0.93 17.76
CA GLY A 134 14.20 0.68 16.58
C GLY A 134 13.42 0.04 15.44
N PHE A 135 13.87 0.24 14.19
CA PHE A 135 13.28 -0.45 13.05
C PHE A 135 13.81 -1.88 13.01
N ASN A 136 12.93 -2.86 13.21
CA ASN A 136 13.29 -4.27 13.19
C ASN A 136 13.28 -4.87 11.79
N PHE A 137 12.60 -4.22 10.83
CA PHE A 137 12.67 -4.57 9.43
C PHE A 137 13.10 -3.37 8.61
N VAL A 138 14.15 -3.55 7.81
CA VAL A 138 14.66 -2.54 6.90
C VAL A 138 14.95 -3.19 5.56
N ARG A 139 14.44 -2.59 4.49
CA ARG A 139 14.73 -2.98 3.11
C ARG A 139 15.09 -1.73 2.33
N GLU A 140 16.22 -1.77 1.65
CA GLU A 140 16.65 -0.70 0.76
C GLU A 140 17.09 -1.31 -0.56
N GLU A 141 16.59 -0.78 -1.67
CA GLU A 141 16.90 -1.29 -3.00
C GLU A 141 16.83 -0.16 -4.03
N GLN A 142 17.69 -0.24 -5.05
CA GLN A 142 17.58 0.64 -6.21
C GLN A 142 16.54 0.08 -7.17
N VAL A 143 15.49 0.84 -7.42
CA VAL A 143 14.37 0.44 -8.27
C VAL A 143 14.29 1.34 -9.50
N THR A 144 14.17 0.74 -10.68
CA THR A 144 13.87 1.45 -11.92
C THR A 144 12.39 1.33 -12.23
N LEU A 145 11.72 2.48 -12.29
CA LEU A 145 10.29 2.61 -12.55
C LEU A 145 10.08 3.11 -14.00
N LYS A 146 9.48 2.26 -14.83
CA LYS A 146 9.06 2.60 -16.19
C LYS A 146 7.70 3.31 -16.18
N PRO A 147 7.37 4.07 -17.24
CA PRO A 147 6.01 4.56 -17.46
C PRO A 147 4.95 3.48 -17.28
N ALA A 148 3.86 3.83 -16.60
CA ALA A 148 2.75 2.94 -16.27
C ALA A 148 3.10 1.70 -15.45
N GLN A 149 4.33 1.60 -14.93
CA GLN A 149 4.73 0.48 -14.08
C GLN A 149 4.16 0.61 -12.68
N VAL A 150 3.72 -0.51 -12.10
CA VAL A 150 3.26 -0.58 -10.72
C VAL A 150 4.29 -1.32 -9.88
N LEU A 151 4.80 -0.66 -8.84
CA LEU A 151 5.60 -1.24 -7.77
C LEU A 151 4.75 -1.38 -6.52
N VAL A 152 4.76 -2.56 -5.91
CA VAL A 152 4.10 -2.84 -4.64
C VAL A 152 5.15 -3.01 -3.54
N ILE A 153 4.95 -2.29 -2.45
CA ILE A 153 5.66 -2.45 -1.18
C ILE A 153 4.72 -3.21 -0.25
N ASP A 154 5.14 -4.40 0.17
CA ASP A 154 4.38 -5.26 1.07
C ASP A 154 5.34 -5.96 2.05
N PHE A 155 4.78 -6.67 3.03
CA PHE A 155 5.49 -7.34 4.09
C PHE A 155 4.99 -8.77 4.27
N ASN A 156 5.93 -9.71 4.28
CA ASN A 156 5.63 -11.09 4.59
C ASN A 156 6.74 -11.66 5.49
N PRO A 157 6.45 -11.95 6.77
CA PRO A 157 7.47 -12.43 7.71
C PRO A 157 8.05 -13.79 7.30
N ASP A 158 7.25 -14.65 6.66
CA ASP A 158 7.67 -15.97 6.18
C ASP A 158 8.59 -15.89 4.96
N ARG A 159 8.57 -14.78 4.22
CA ARG A 159 9.43 -14.52 3.05
C ARG A 159 10.63 -13.63 3.36
N GLY A 160 10.96 -13.45 4.64
CA GLY A 160 12.10 -12.62 5.06
C GLY A 160 11.77 -11.14 5.25
N GLY A 161 10.48 -10.77 5.33
CA GLY A 161 10.02 -9.45 5.75
C GLY A 161 9.57 -8.55 4.60
N LEU A 162 10.09 -7.32 4.57
CA LEU A 162 9.75 -6.29 3.58
C LEU A 162 10.25 -6.69 2.19
N PHE A 163 9.38 -6.60 1.19
CA PHE A 163 9.74 -6.89 -0.20
C PHE A 163 9.14 -5.88 -1.18
N PHE A 164 9.78 -5.76 -2.34
CA PHE A 164 9.35 -4.94 -3.44
C PHE A 164 8.96 -5.84 -4.61
N GLN A 165 7.72 -5.70 -5.09
CA GLN A 165 7.22 -6.49 -6.20
C GLN A 165 6.75 -5.57 -7.32
N GLN A 166 7.39 -5.68 -8.48
CA GLN A 166 6.90 -5.04 -9.69
C GLN A 166 5.79 -5.91 -10.29
N ALA A 167 4.64 -5.32 -10.59
CA ALA A 167 3.60 -6.01 -11.33
C ALA A 167 4.17 -6.40 -12.70
N LYS A 168 4.05 -7.68 -13.06
CA LYS A 168 4.36 -8.12 -14.42
C LYS A 168 3.24 -7.61 -15.32
N ASN A 169 3.63 -6.89 -16.39
CA ASN A 169 2.74 -6.55 -17.49
C ASN A 169 2.34 -7.82 -18.25
#